data_AF-A0A3M3A3H8-F1
#
_entry.id   AF-A0A3M3A3H8-F1
#
_cell.length_a   1.000
_cell.length_b   1.000
_cell.length_c   1.000
_cell.angle_alpha   90.00
_cell.angle_beta   90.00
_cell.angle_gamma   90.00
#
_symmetry.space_group_name_H-M   'P 1'
#
loop_
_entity.id
_entity.type
_entity.pdbx_description
1 polymer ?
#
loop_
_entity_poly.entity_id
_entity_poly.type
_entity_poly.pdbx_seq_one_letter_code
_entity_poly.pdbx_strand_id
1 'polypeptide(L)'
;AGGTGGHVFPALACAREFQARGYKVHWLGTPRGIENELIPQAGLPLHLINVTGLRGKGRLSLLKAPFMLLKALMQARKVVRQVKPVCVVGFGGYVTGPGGLAARLAGVPLIIHEQNAVAGTANRSLASFA
;
A
#
# COMPACT_ATOMS: atom_id res chain seq x y z
N ALA A 1 3.66 0.13 -0.77
CA ALA A 1 3.89 -1.20 -1.41
C ALA A 1 4.36 -2.17 -0.34
N GLY A 2 4.18 -3.48 -0.50
CA GLY A 2 4.67 -4.41 0.53
C GLY A 2 4.60 -5.89 0.18
N GLY A 3 5.32 -6.68 0.99
CA GLY A 3 5.37 -8.14 0.93
C GLY A 3 6.62 -8.68 0.23
N THR A 4 6.83 -8.35 -1.05
CA THR A 4 7.89 -8.95 -1.89
C THR A 4 8.69 -7.92 -2.68
N GLY A 5 9.85 -8.34 -3.18
CA GLY A 5 10.73 -7.51 -4.02
C GLY A 5 10.04 -6.96 -5.27
N GLY A 6 9.19 -7.76 -5.91
CA GLY A 6 8.47 -7.36 -7.12
C GLY A 6 7.59 -6.12 -6.95
N HIS A 7 7.13 -5.82 -5.74
CA HIS A 7 6.39 -4.58 -5.45
C HIS A 7 7.29 -3.50 -4.84
N VAL A 8 8.23 -3.89 -3.97
CA VAL A 8 9.04 -2.95 -3.16
C VAL A 8 10.13 -2.28 -4.00
N PHE A 9 10.86 -3.01 -4.84
CA PHE A 9 11.94 -2.42 -5.64
C PHE A 9 11.47 -1.37 -6.66
N PRO A 10 10.44 -1.61 -7.50
CA PRO A 10 9.95 -0.57 -8.41
C PRO A 10 9.37 0.63 -7.65
N ALA A 11 8.69 0.40 -6.53
CA ALA A 11 8.21 1.48 -5.67
C ALA A 11 9.36 2.31 -5.09
N LEU A 12 10.47 1.68 -4.72
CA LEU A 12 11.65 2.35 -4.18
C LEU A 12 12.38 3.16 -5.26
N ALA A 13 12.43 2.65 -6.50
CA ALA A 13 12.94 3.39 -7.64
C ALA A 13 12.13 4.68 -7.88
N CYS A 14 10.80 4.60 -7.88
CA CYS A 14 9.95 5.79 -7.98
C CYS A 14 10.09 6.73 -6.77
N ALA A 15 10.22 6.19 -5.56
CA ALA A 15 10.44 7.00 -4.36
C ALA A 15 11.69 7.88 -4.47
N ARG A 16 12.80 7.32 -4.97
CA ARG A 16 14.05 8.06 -5.20
C ARG A 16 13.86 9.18 -6.23
N GLU A 17 13.15 8.90 -7.32
CA GLU A 17 12.85 9.91 -8.35
C GLU A 17 11.98 11.05 -7.79
N PHE A 18 10.95 10.74 -6.99
CA PHE A 18 10.14 11.77 -6.35
C PHE A 18 10.95 12.61 -5.36
N GLN A 19 11.85 12.00 -4.58
CA GLN A 19 12.77 12.73 -3.71
C GLN A 19 13.71 13.66 -4.49
N ALA A 20 14.27 13.19 -5.62
CA ALA A 20 15.12 14.01 -6.49
C ALA A 20 14.38 15.23 -7.06
N ARG A 21 13.07 15.12 -7.26
CA ARG A 21 12.18 16.23 -7.66
C ARG A 21 11.70 17.11 -6.50
N GLY A 22 12.19 16.88 -5.28
CA GLY A 22 11.86 17.69 -4.09
C GLY A 22 10.59 17.27 -3.33
N TYR A 23 10.00 16.11 -3.65
CA TYR A 23 8.84 15.62 -2.91
C TYR A 23 9.24 14.87 -1.63
N LYS A 24 8.45 15.05 -0.59
CA LYS A 24 8.52 14.20 0.61
C LYS A 24 7.80 12.90 0.34
N VAL A 25 8.51 11.78 0.44
CA VAL A 25 7.96 10.44 0.21
C VAL A 25 7.72 9.75 1.55
N HIS A 26 6.52 9.23 1.73
CA HIS A 26 6.16 8.37 2.86
C HIS A 26 5.75 7.00 2.33
N TRP A 27 6.10 5.95 3.06
CA TRP A 27 5.81 4.59 2.68
C TRP A 27 4.68 4.01 3.52
N LEU A 28 3.74 3.31 2.88
CA LEU A 28 2.72 2.50 3.54
C LEU A 28 3.01 1.01 3.29
N GLY A 29 3.22 0.26 4.37
CA GLY A 29 3.64 -1.15 4.34
C GLY A 29 2.90 -2.03 5.35
N THR A 30 3.38 -3.26 5.50
CA THR A 30 2.87 -4.25 6.48
C THR A 30 3.98 -4.70 7.40
N PRO A 31 3.69 -5.18 8.63
CA PRO A 31 4.74 -5.57 9.58
C PRO A 31 5.57 -6.81 9.20
N ARG A 32 5.27 -7.48 8.07
CA ARG A 32 5.81 -8.81 7.75
C ARG A 32 6.54 -8.92 6.42
N GLY A 33 6.69 -7.83 5.68
CA GLY A 33 7.36 -7.85 4.37
C GLY A 33 8.78 -7.28 4.43
N ILE A 34 9.52 -7.48 3.34
CA ILE A 34 10.90 -6.99 3.20
C ILE A 34 11.01 -5.45 3.31
N GLU A 35 9.89 -4.73 3.16
CA GLU A 35 9.84 -3.28 3.32
C GLU A 35 10.28 -2.81 4.72
N ASN A 36 10.16 -3.66 5.76
CA ASN A 36 10.51 -3.29 7.13
C ASN A 36 12.01 -3.10 7.33
N GLU A 37 12.83 -3.66 6.44
CA GLU A 37 14.28 -3.48 6.45
C GLU A 37 14.71 -2.44 5.43
N LEU A 38 14.27 -2.61 4.17
CA LEU A 38 14.75 -1.81 3.05
C LEU A 38 14.34 -0.33 3.14
N ILE A 39 13.14 -0.04 3.64
CA ILE A 39 12.60 1.34 3.63
C ILE A 39 13.23 2.21 4.72
N PRO A 40 13.38 1.74 5.98
CA PRO A 40 14.16 2.47 6.97
C PRO A 40 15.62 2.67 6.56
N GLN A 41 16.28 1.65 5.97
CA GLN A 41 17.65 1.78 5.45
C GLN A 41 17.77 2.81 4.33
N ALA A 42 16.72 3.00 3.53
CA ALA A 42 16.63 4.05 2.52
C ALA A 42 16.31 5.45 3.09
N GLY A 43 16.19 5.60 4.41
CA GLY A 43 15.88 6.87 5.07
C GLY A 43 14.43 7.34 4.85
N LEU A 44 13.52 6.44 4.49
CA LEU A 44 12.12 6.76 4.20
C LEU A 44 11.22 6.46 5.42
N PRO A 45 10.28 7.36 5.78
CA PRO A 45 9.30 7.07 6.82
C PRO A 45 8.38 5.90 6.44
N LEU A 46 8.35 4.86 7.27
CA LEU A 46 7.50 3.68 7.08
C LEU A 46 6.30 3.68 8.03
N HIS A 47 5.10 3.72 7.46
CA HIS A 47 3.83 3.58 8.17
C HIS A 47 3.27 2.18 7.97
N LEU A 48 2.97 1.49 9.08
CA LEU A 48 2.52 0.10 9.05
C LEU A 48 1.02 -0.02 9.29
N ILE A 49 0.36 -0.83 8.48
CA ILE A 49 -1.04 -1.23 8.67
C ILE A 49 -1.17 -2.74 8.79
N ASN A 50 -2.14 -3.19 9.58
CA ASN A 50 -2.36 -4.59 9.88
C ASN A 50 -3.29 -5.22 8.84
N VAL A 51 -2.71 -5.60 7.70
CA VAL A 51 -3.42 -6.33 6.65
C VAL A 51 -2.62 -7.55 6.21
N THR A 52 -3.34 -8.63 5.94
CA THR A 52 -2.74 -9.90 5.56
C THR A 52 -3.50 -10.53 4.40
N GLY A 53 -2.80 -11.37 3.64
CA GLY A 53 -3.41 -12.07 2.52
C GLY A 53 -4.46 -13.08 2.95
N LEU A 54 -5.57 -13.08 2.19
CA LEU A 54 -6.69 -14.00 2.38
C LEU A 54 -6.62 -15.24 1.48
N ARG A 55 -5.75 -15.22 0.46
CA ARG A 55 -5.60 -16.35 -0.48
C ARG A 55 -5.09 -17.58 0.27
N GLY A 56 -5.79 -18.70 0.12
CA GLY A 56 -5.46 -19.97 0.77
C GLY A 56 -5.74 -20.02 2.28
N LYS A 57 -6.50 -19.05 2.83
CA LYS A 57 -6.85 -19.05 4.26
C LYS A 57 -8.15 -19.82 4.53
N GLY A 58 -8.23 -20.47 5.70
CA GLY A 58 -9.40 -21.24 6.12
C GLY A 58 -10.64 -20.39 6.41
N ARG A 59 -11.82 -21.04 6.51
CA ARG A 59 -13.14 -20.41 6.69
C ARG A 59 -13.21 -19.39 7.84
N LEU A 60 -12.55 -19.67 8.96
CA LEU A 60 -12.50 -18.76 10.11
C LEU A 60 -11.75 -17.45 9.80
N SER A 61 -10.70 -17.51 8.99
CA SER A 61 -9.95 -16.33 8.57
C SER A 61 -10.75 -15.47 7.59
N LEU A 62 -11.56 -16.11 6.74
CA LEU A 62 -12.49 -15.42 5.84
C LEU A 62 -13.58 -14.69 6.63
N LEU A 63 -14.10 -15.29 7.70
CA LEU A 63 -15.07 -14.64 8.59
C LEU A 63 -14.50 -13.41 9.30
N LYS A 64 -13.21 -13.46 9.69
CA LYS A 64 -12.51 -12.34 10.32
C LYS A 64 -12.02 -11.28 9.31
N ALA A 65 -12.06 -11.59 8.02
CA ALA A 65 -11.49 -10.72 6.98
C ALA A 65 -12.13 -9.33 6.93
N PRO A 66 -13.47 -9.15 7.02
CA PRO A 66 -14.08 -7.82 6.99
C PRO A 66 -13.59 -6.93 8.13
N PHE A 67 -13.50 -7.47 9.35
CA PHE A 67 -13.01 -6.72 10.52
C PHE A 67 -11.54 -6.32 10.38
N MET A 68 -10.69 -7.23 9.90
CA MET A 68 -9.29 -6.92 9.61
C MET A 68 -9.16 -5.84 8.53
N LEU A 69 -9.91 -5.96 7.42
CA LEU A 69 -9.88 -4.99 6.32
C LEU A 69 -10.37 -3.61 6.77
N LEU A 70 -11.44 -3.55 7.57
CA LEU A 70 -11.94 -2.30 8.13
C LEU A 70 -10.90 -1.65 9.06
N LYS A 71 -10.26 -2.44 9.93
CA LYS A 71 -9.18 -1.95 10.79
C LYS A 71 -8.01 -1.40 9.96
N ALA A 72 -7.58 -2.13 8.94
CA ALA A 72 -6.50 -1.69 8.04
C ALA A 72 -6.87 -0.41 7.28
N LEU A 73 -8.12 -0.28 6.82
CA LEU A 73 -8.64 0.93 6.18
C LEU A 73 -8.61 2.13 7.15
N MET A 74 -9.03 1.95 8.39
CA MET A 74 -8.99 3.02 9.40
C MET A 74 -7.55 3.46 9.71
N GLN A 75 -6.61 2.51 9.79
CA GLN A 75 -5.19 2.83 9.95
C GLN A 75 -4.63 3.59 8.74
N ALA A 76 -4.93 3.13 7.52
CA ALA A 76 -4.52 3.82 6.30
C ALA A 76 -5.12 5.24 6.21
N ARG A 77 -6.40 5.41 6.55
CA ARG A 77 -7.07 6.73 6.59
C ARG A 77 -6.42 7.66 7.61
N LYS A 78 -5.97 7.17 8.77
CA LYS A 78 -5.19 7.95 9.74
C LYS A 78 -3.90 8.45 9.11
N VAL A 79 -3.15 7.58 8.43
CA VAL A 79 -1.89 7.96 7.76
C VAL A 79 -2.14 9.01 6.68
N VAL A 80 -3.12 8.80 5.80
CA VAL A 80 -3.47 9.77 4.74
C VAL A 80 -3.85 11.13 5.33
N ARG A 81 -4.61 11.17 6.42
CA ARG A 81 -4.98 12.42 7.11
C ARG A 81 -3.79 13.13 7.76
N GLN A 82 -2.81 12.38 8.27
CA GLN A 82 -1.62 12.93 8.90
C GLN A 82 -0.61 13.44 7.86
N VAL A 83 -0.35 12.65 6.82
CA VAL A 83 0.63 12.97 5.77
C VAL A 83 0.09 14.02 4.80
N LYS A 84 -1.23 14.05 4.56
CA LYS A 84 -1.90 14.90 3.56
C LYS A 84 -1.21 14.84 2.18
N PRO A 85 -1.07 13.63 1.60
CA PRO A 85 -0.34 13.47 0.35
C PRO A 85 -1.07 14.14 -0.82
N VAL A 86 -0.31 14.70 -1.76
CA VAL A 86 -0.85 15.24 -3.03
C VAL A 86 -1.21 14.13 -4.02
N CYS A 87 -0.64 12.94 -3.87
CA CYS A 87 -0.92 11.74 -4.66
C CYS A 87 -0.49 10.49 -3.88
N VAL A 88 -1.13 9.35 -4.17
CA VAL A 88 -0.76 8.02 -3.66
C VAL A 88 -0.47 7.10 -4.84
N VAL A 89 0.64 6.35 -4.79
CA VAL A 89 0.99 5.38 -5.83
C VAL A 89 1.01 3.96 -5.25
N GLY A 90 0.19 3.08 -5.81
CA GLY A 90 0.05 1.68 -5.42
C GLY A 90 0.80 0.74 -6.36
N PHE A 91 1.76 -0.02 -5.82
CA PHE A 91 2.58 -0.99 -6.57
C PHE A 91 2.20 -2.45 -6.28
N GLY A 92 0.95 -2.72 -5.90
CA GLY A 92 0.51 -4.06 -5.48
C GLY A 92 0.85 -4.47 -4.04
N GLY A 93 0.41 -5.67 -3.68
CA GLY A 93 0.45 -6.24 -2.33
C GLY A 93 -0.81 -5.95 -1.51
N TYR A 94 -0.99 -6.65 -0.38
CA TYR A 94 -2.22 -6.54 0.42
C TYR A 94 -2.43 -5.15 1.04
N VAL A 95 -1.36 -4.36 1.16
CA VAL A 95 -1.40 -2.97 1.65
C VAL A 95 -2.11 -2.02 0.70
N THR A 96 -2.07 -2.28 -0.62
CA THR A 96 -2.60 -1.31 -1.60
C THR A 96 -4.11 -1.23 -1.57
N GLY A 97 -4.82 -2.32 -1.28
CA GLY A 97 -6.29 -2.33 -1.12
C GLY A 97 -6.79 -1.24 -0.15
N PRO A 98 -6.52 -1.36 1.17
CA PRO A 98 -6.94 -0.35 2.15
C PRO A 98 -6.25 1.00 1.94
N GLY A 99 -5.00 1.04 1.46
CA GLY A 99 -4.29 2.29 1.17
C GLY A 99 -4.92 3.11 0.05
N GLY A 100 -5.23 2.46 -1.07
CA GLY A 100 -5.87 3.08 -2.23
C GLY A 100 -7.30 3.51 -1.93
N LEU A 101 -8.07 2.68 -1.23
CA LEU A 101 -9.41 3.05 -0.79
C LEU A 101 -9.38 4.25 0.18
N ALA A 102 -8.41 4.30 1.11
CA ALA A 102 -8.23 5.44 2.00
C ALA A 102 -7.91 6.74 1.23
N ALA A 103 -7.09 6.66 0.19
CA ALA A 103 -6.77 7.80 -0.69
C ALA A 103 -8.02 8.31 -1.41
N ARG A 104 -8.79 7.39 -2.04
CA ARG A 104 -10.06 7.72 -2.70
C ARG A 104 -11.04 8.40 -1.74
N LEU A 105 -11.23 7.84 -0.54
CA LEU A 105 -12.13 8.39 0.49
C LEU A 105 -11.63 9.73 1.08
N ALA A 106 -10.41 10.15 0.76
CA ALA A 106 -9.86 11.44 1.12
C ALA A 106 -9.81 12.42 -0.06
N GLY A 107 -10.30 12.02 -1.25
CA GLY A 107 -10.20 12.83 -2.47
C GLY A 107 -8.76 13.00 -2.98
N VAL A 108 -7.83 12.13 -2.57
CA VAL A 108 -6.44 12.17 -3.01
C VAL A 108 -6.28 11.33 -4.29
N PRO A 109 -5.63 11.86 -5.35
CA PRO A 109 -5.35 11.10 -6.57
C PRO A 109 -4.60 9.80 -6.28
N LEU A 110 -5.09 8.70 -6.85
CA LEU A 110 -4.52 7.36 -6.73
C LEU A 110 -3.98 6.91 -8.08
N ILE A 111 -2.71 6.52 -8.14
CA ILE A 111 -2.08 5.89 -9.31
C ILE A 111 -1.79 4.43 -8.98
N ILE A 112 -1.99 3.53 -9.92
CA ILE A 112 -1.68 2.11 -9.75
C ILE A 112 -0.65 1.67 -10.79
N HIS A 113 0.33 0.90 -10.32
CA HIS A 113 1.30 0.22 -11.15
C HIS A 113 1.21 -1.29 -10.93
N GLU A 114 1.06 -2.04 -12.03
CA GLU A 114 0.99 -3.50 -12.05
C GLU A 114 2.24 -4.04 -12.77
N GLN A 115 3.06 -4.80 -12.05
CA GLN A 115 4.30 -5.37 -12.56
C GLN A 115 4.08 -6.76 -13.17
N ASN A 116 2.96 -7.41 -12.81
CA ASN A 116 2.68 -8.77 -13.22
C ASN A 116 1.95 -8.80 -14.57
N ALA A 117 2.17 -9.87 -15.34
CA ALA A 117 1.44 -10.11 -16.58
C ALA A 117 -0.08 -10.25 -16.36
N VAL A 118 -0.50 -10.71 -15.18
CA VAL A 118 -1.91 -10.80 -14.77
C VAL A 118 -2.13 -9.92 -13.55
N ALA A 119 -3.06 -8.96 -13.69
CA ALA A 119 -3.36 -8.01 -12.64
C ALA A 119 -3.81 -8.70 -11.34
N GLY A 120 -3.17 -8.33 -10.23
CA GLY A 120 -3.50 -8.80 -8.89
C GLY A 120 -4.90 -8.34 -8.46
N THR A 121 -5.53 -9.08 -7.55
CA THR A 121 -6.91 -8.78 -7.10
C THR A 121 -7.04 -7.37 -6.53
N ALA A 122 -6.09 -6.95 -5.70
CA ALA A 122 -6.09 -5.59 -5.12
C ALA A 122 -6.02 -4.50 -6.20
N ASN A 123 -5.10 -4.62 -7.15
CA ASN A 123 -4.95 -3.65 -8.24
C ASN A 123 -6.19 -3.63 -9.14
N ARG A 124 -6.72 -4.80 -9.49
CA ARG A 124 -7.94 -4.93 -10.30
C ARG A 124 -9.16 -4.28 -9.64
N SER A 125 -9.33 -4.46 -8.33
CA SER A 125 -10.44 -3.83 -7.58
C SER A 125 -10.29 -2.32 -7.44
N LEU A 126 -9.06 -1.79 -7.50
CA LEU A 126 -8.79 -0.36 -7.39
C LEU A 126 -8.73 0.34 -8.76
N ALA A 127 -8.60 -0.40 -9.86
CA ALA A 127 -8.44 0.14 -11.21
C ALA A 127 -9.62 1.01 -11.67
N SER A 128 -10.84 0.74 -11.20
CA SER A 128 -12.01 1.58 -11.50
C SER A 128 -12.00 2.94 -10.78
N PHE A 129 -11.04 3.15 -9.88
CA PHE A 129 -10.95 4.31 -9.01
C PHE A 129 -9.66 5.11 -9.18
N ALA A 130 -8.70 4.58 -9.94
CA ALA A 130 -7.38 5.14 -10.18
C ALA A 130 -7.31 5.79 -11.56
#